data_AF-A0AAD8HUV2-F1
#
_entry.id   AF-A0AAD8HUV2-F1
#
_cell.length_a   1.000
_cell.length_b   1.000
_cell.length_c   1.000
_cell.angle_alpha   90.00
_cell.angle_beta   90.00
_cell.angle_gamma   90.00
#
_symmetry.space_group_name_H-M   'P 1'
#
loop_
_entity.id
_entity.type
_entity.pdbx_description
1 polymer ?
#
loop_
_entity_poly.entity_id
_entity_poly.type
_entity_poly.pdbx_seq_one_letter_code
_entity_poly.pdbx_strand_id
1 'polypeptide(L)'
;MTQKAEKILQIKRVEGEAESKYLSGVGIARQRQAIADGLRDSVIGFSVNVSGTTANDVMDMVLITQYFDTMEEIGAASKSFAVFIPHGPGAVRDVAAQIHDGLL
;
A
#
# COMPACT_ATOMS: atom_id res chain seq x y z
N MET A 1 -3.43 23.94 -45.07
CA MET A 1 -2.41 24.13 -44.00
C MET A 1 -2.79 23.49 -42.65
N THR A 2 -4.00 22.93 -42.50
CA THR A 2 -4.56 22.41 -41.23
C THR A 2 -3.98 21.07 -40.74
N GLN A 3 -3.67 20.14 -41.64
CA GLN A 3 -3.28 18.77 -41.27
C GLN A 3 -1.92 18.67 -40.53
N LYS A 4 -1.01 19.63 -40.76
CA LYS A 4 0.28 19.70 -40.04
C LYS A 4 0.11 20.16 -38.59
N ALA A 5 -0.78 21.13 -38.35
CA ALA A 5 -1.03 21.66 -37.01
C ALA A 5 -1.67 20.60 -36.11
N GLU A 6 -2.62 19.85 -36.65
CA GLU A 6 -3.33 18.78 -35.95
C GLU A 6 -2.40 17.63 -35.54
N LYS A 7 -1.47 17.26 -36.44
CA LYS A 7 -0.42 16.27 -36.15
C LYS A 7 0.53 16.73 -35.05
N ILE A 8 0.93 18.00 -35.05
CA ILE A 8 1.80 18.58 -34.01
C ILE A 8 1.09 18.58 -32.65
N LEU A 9 -0.20 18.93 -32.62
CA LEU A 9 -1.00 18.95 -31.40
C LEU A 9 -1.14 17.54 -30.81
N GLN A 10 -1.35 16.54 -31.66
CA GLN A 10 -1.44 15.14 -31.25
C GLN A 10 -0.12 14.62 -30.68
N ILE A 11 1.01 14.91 -31.32
CA ILE A 11 2.34 14.53 -30.82
C ILE A 11 2.62 15.17 -29.47
N LYS A 12 2.34 16.48 -29.33
CA LYS A 12 2.55 17.20 -28.06
C LYS A 12 1.69 16.66 -26.92
N ARG A 13 0.47 16.23 -27.22
CA ARG A 13 -0.39 15.56 -26.25
C ARG A 13 0.20 14.24 -25.76
N VAL A 14 0.68 13.39 -26.69
CA VAL A 14 1.28 12.09 -26.33
C VAL A 14 2.58 12.29 -25.56
N GLU A 15 3.42 13.26 -25.94
CA GLU A 15 4.62 13.64 -25.19
C GLU A 15 4.27 14.10 -23.76
N GLY A 16 3.25 14.93 -23.60
CA GLY A 16 2.79 15.39 -22.28
C GLY A 16 2.23 14.26 -21.41
N GLU A 17 1.47 13.33 -22.00
CA GLU A 17 0.97 12.14 -21.29
C GLU A 17 2.12 11.20 -20.88
N ALA A 18 3.14 11.04 -21.72
CA ALA A 18 4.33 10.25 -21.40
C ALA A 18 5.16 10.90 -20.27
N GLU A 19 5.41 12.20 -20.36
CA GLU A 19 6.15 12.97 -19.34
C GLU A 19 5.40 12.96 -18.00
N SER A 20 4.07 13.13 -18.01
CA SER A 20 3.26 13.06 -16.80
C SER A 20 3.36 11.70 -16.11
N LYS A 21 3.30 10.60 -16.86
CA LYS A 21 3.48 9.24 -16.32
C LYS A 21 4.88 9.04 -15.77
N TYR A 22 5.90 9.53 -16.47
CA TYR A 22 7.29 9.46 -16.01
C TYR A 22 7.48 10.21 -14.69
N LEU A 23 7.05 11.47 -14.62
CA LEU A 23 7.13 12.29 -13.40
C LEU A 23 6.34 11.68 -12.23
N SER A 24 5.17 11.11 -12.50
CA SER A 24 4.39 10.37 -11.50
C SER A 24 5.17 9.17 -10.96
N GLY A 25 5.79 8.37 -11.85
CA GLY A 25 6.64 7.25 -11.47
C GLY A 25 7.86 7.68 -10.63
N VAL A 26 8.53 8.77 -11.02
CA VAL A 26 9.64 9.37 -10.26
C VAL A 26 9.17 9.84 -8.88
N GLY A 27 8.00 10.48 -8.81
CA GLY A 27 7.39 10.91 -7.56
C GLY A 27 7.12 9.74 -6.60
N ILE A 28 6.51 8.67 -7.10
CA ILE A 28 6.25 7.45 -6.32
C ILE A 28 7.56 6.82 -5.85
N ALA A 29 8.57 6.73 -6.71
CA ALA A 29 9.87 6.16 -6.34
C ALA A 29 10.55 6.98 -5.24
N ARG A 30 10.53 8.32 -5.34
CA ARG A 30 11.07 9.21 -4.31
C ARG A 30 10.30 9.13 -3.00
N GLN A 31 8.97 9.05 -3.06
CA GLN A 31 8.14 8.85 -1.87
C GLN A 31 8.48 7.53 -1.19
N ARG A 32 8.60 6.43 -1.95
CA ARG A 32 9.00 5.12 -1.42
C ARG A 32 10.38 5.16 -0.77
N GLN A 33 11.34 5.86 -1.39
CA GLN A 33 12.67 6.05 -0.82
C GLN A 33 12.59 6.79 0.53
N ALA A 34 11.87 7.91 0.59
CA ALA A 34 11.71 8.69 1.81
C ALA A 34 11.03 7.89 2.94
N ILE A 35 10.03 7.05 2.61
CA ILE A 35 9.39 6.15 3.57
C ILE A 35 10.39 5.13 4.12
N ALA A 36 11.17 4.48 3.25
CA ALA A 36 12.15 3.50 3.66
C ALA A 36 13.26 4.11 4.55
N ASP A 37 13.73 5.30 4.18
CA ASP A 37 14.74 6.02 4.96
C ASP A 37 14.18 6.45 6.33
N GLY A 38 12.95 6.98 6.39
CA GLY A 38 12.31 7.33 7.66
C GLY A 38 12.04 6.14 8.58
N LEU A 39 11.67 4.98 8.02
CA LEU A 39 11.50 3.75 8.79
C LEU A 39 12.84 3.24 9.34
N ARG A 40 13.90 3.29 8.54
CA ARG A 40 15.26 2.94 8.97
C ARG A 40 15.71 3.80 10.15
N ASP A 41 15.53 5.11 10.04
CA ASP A 41 15.89 6.05 11.11
C ASP A 41 15.08 5.79 12.38
N SER A 42 13.79 5.47 12.25
CA SER A 42 12.92 5.11 13.36
C SER A 42 13.37 3.82 14.07
N VAL A 43 13.74 2.79 13.32
CA VAL A 43 14.23 1.51 13.88
C VAL A 43 15.57 1.70 14.59
N ILE A 44 16.51 2.44 13.99
CA ILE A 44 17.80 2.74 14.61
C ILE A 44 17.59 3.56 15.89
N GLY A 45 16.81 4.63 15.82
CA GLY A 45 16.52 5.50 16.97
C GLY A 45 15.89 4.73 18.14
N PHE A 46 14.94 3.83 17.86
CA PHE A 46 14.30 3.06 18.92
C PHE A 46 15.22 2.00 19.54
N SER A 47 16.00 1.29 18.70
CA SER A 47 16.96 0.28 19.18
C SER A 47 18.07 0.86 20.06
N VAL A 48 18.49 2.10 19.80
CA VAL A 48 19.53 2.79 20.58
C VAL A 48 18.97 3.35 21.89
N ASN A 49 17.75 3.89 21.86
CA ASN A 49 17.15 4.56 23.02
C ASN A 49 16.47 3.61 24.01
N VAL A 50 16.12 2.39 23.59
CA VAL A 50 15.47 1.39 24.43
C VAL A 50 16.39 0.19 24.61
N SER A 51 16.97 0.08 25.80
CA SER A 51 17.92 -0.98 26.13
C SER A 51 17.26 -2.35 26.13
N GLY A 52 17.84 -3.30 25.39
CA GLY A 52 17.36 -4.69 25.31
C GLY A 52 16.41 -5.00 24.15
N THR A 53 16.02 -3.99 23.37
CA THR A 53 15.21 -4.17 22.14
C THR A 53 16.09 -4.35 20.91
N THR A 54 15.68 -5.26 20.04
CA THR A 54 16.32 -5.52 18.74
C THR A 54 15.55 -4.84 17.62
N ALA A 55 16.17 -4.74 16.44
CA ALA A 55 15.48 -4.25 15.24
C ALA A 55 14.24 -5.11 14.86
N ASN A 56 14.26 -6.41 15.18
CA ASN A 56 13.11 -7.29 14.93
C ASN A 56 11.93 -6.94 15.83
N ASP A 57 12.16 -6.67 17.12
CA ASP A 57 11.09 -6.29 18.05
C ASP A 57 10.39 -4.99 17.62
N VAL A 58 11.16 -4.04 17.06
CA VAL A 58 10.61 -2.79 16.53
C VAL A 58 9.79 -3.04 15.26
N MET A 59 10.27 -3.91 14.36
CA MET A 59 9.50 -4.28 13.17
C MET A 59 8.20 -5.01 13.52
N ASP A 60 8.24 -5.93 14.49
CA ASP A 60 7.06 -6.65 14.96
C ASP A 60 6.00 -5.68 15.52
N MET A 61 6.43 -4.67 16.30
CA MET A 61 5.53 -3.63 16.78
C MET A 61 4.92 -2.81 15.64
N VAL A 62 5.73 -2.40 14.65
CA VAL A 62 5.24 -1.66 13.46
C VAL A 62 4.23 -2.49 12.66
N LEU A 63 4.47 -3.79 12.50
CA LEU A 63 3.55 -4.70 11.79
C LEU A 63 2.21 -4.82 12.52
N ILE A 64 2.23 -4.92 13.84
CA ILE A 64 1.01 -4.98 14.66
C ILE A 64 0.25 -3.65 14.58
N THR A 65 0.92 -2.51 14.68
CA THR A 65 0.29 -1.20 14.52
C THR A 65 -0.34 -1.06 13.13
N GLN A 66 0.39 -1.41 12.07
CA GLN A 66 -0.13 -1.36 10.71
C GLN A 66 -1.35 -2.26 10.51
N TYR A 67 -1.37 -3.43 11.14
CA TYR A 67 -2.52 -4.34 11.13
C TYR A 67 -3.77 -3.67 11.74
N PHE A 68 -3.62 -3.00 12.89
CA PHE A 68 -4.72 -2.29 13.52
C PHE A 68 -5.15 -1.04 12.75
N ASP A 69 -4.21 -0.25 12.23
CA ASP A 69 -4.53 0.92 11.40
C ASP A 69 -5.31 0.52 10.15
N THR A 70 -4.91 -0.58 9.50
CA THR A 70 -5.65 -1.13 8.35
C THR A 70 -7.05 -1.62 8.77
N MET A 71 -7.17 -2.24 9.94
CA MET A 71 -8.48 -2.66 10.47
C MET A 71 -9.38 -1.45 10.79
N GLU A 72 -8.82 -0.38 11.35
CA GLU A 72 -9.52 0.87 11.62
C GLU A 72 -9.96 1.56 10.33
N GLU A 73 -9.09 1.65 9.33
CA GLU A 73 -9.41 2.23 8.01
C GLU A 73 -10.56 1.48 7.32
N ILE A 74 -10.52 0.15 7.37
CA ILE A 74 -11.59 -0.71 6.87
C ILE A 74 -12.90 -0.47 7.64
N GLY A 75 -12.85 -0.34 8.96
CA GLY A 75 -14.01 -0.09 9.82
C GLY A 75 -14.59 1.33 9.67
N ALA A 76 -13.74 2.31 9.39
CA ALA A 76 -14.12 3.72 9.21
C ALA A 76 -14.87 3.95 7.88
N ALA A 77 -14.65 3.09 6.88
CA ALA A 77 -15.41 3.07 5.63
C ALA A 77 -16.85 2.55 5.90
N SER A 78 -17.70 3.43 6.43
CA SER A 78 -19.10 3.18 6.77
C SER A 78 -19.82 2.41 5.64
N LYS A 79 -20.23 1.17 5.94
CA LYS A 79 -20.85 0.12 5.09
C LYS A 79 -19.94 -0.99 4.53
N SER A 80 -18.67 -1.05 4.89
CA SER A 80 -17.79 -2.14 4.47
C SER A 80 -17.87 -3.33 5.44
N PHE A 81 -18.47 -4.45 5.00
CA PHE A 81 -18.25 -5.75 5.63
C PHE A 81 -16.94 -6.32 5.07
N ALA A 82 -15.86 -6.28 5.84
CA ALA A 82 -14.61 -6.92 5.47
C ALA A 82 -14.55 -8.33 6.06
N VAL A 83 -14.62 -9.34 5.18
CA VAL A 83 -14.37 -10.73 5.54
C VAL A 83 -12.87 -10.98 5.38
N PHE A 84 -12.15 -11.11 6.50
CA PHE A 84 -10.76 -11.56 6.47
C PHE A 84 -10.73 -13.06 6.13
N ILE A 85 -10.32 -13.37 4.90
CA ILE A 85 -10.06 -14.75 4.46
C ILE A 85 -8.59 -15.04 4.74
N PRO A 86 -8.25 -15.91 5.70
CA PRO A 86 -6.87 -16.33 5.85
C PRO A 86 -6.42 -17.06 4.57
N HIS A 87 -5.17 -16.88 4.15
CA HIS A 87 -4.64 -17.47 2.90
C HIS A 87 -3.88 -18.79 3.13
N GLY A 88 -4.01 -19.38 4.32
CA GLY A 88 -3.47 -20.70 4.61
C GLY A 88 -4.27 -21.80 3.89
N PRO A 89 -3.67 -22.96 3.56
CA PRO A 89 -4.36 -24.05 2.86
C PRO A 89 -5.67 -24.53 3.52
N GLY A 90 -5.83 -24.35 4.83
CA GLY A 90 -7.07 -24.67 5.56
C GLY A 90 -8.15 -23.60 5.50
N ALA A 91 -7.77 -22.34 5.27
CA ALA A 91 -8.67 -21.21 5.45
C ALA A 91 -9.64 -21.00 4.28
N VAL A 92 -9.30 -21.48 3.08
CA VAL A 92 -10.25 -21.51 1.96
C VAL A 92 -11.41 -22.47 2.24
N ARG A 93 -11.14 -23.60 2.91
CA ARG A 93 -12.18 -24.57 3.30
C ARG A 93 -13.09 -24.00 4.37
N ASP A 94 -12.53 -23.29 5.35
CA ASP A 94 -13.29 -22.67 6.43
C ASP A 94 -14.20 -21.54 5.92
N VAL A 95 -13.72 -20.74 4.96
CA VAL A 95 -14.54 -19.71 4.30
C VAL A 95 -15.66 -20.32 3.46
N ALA A 96 -15.39 -21.39 2.72
CA ALA A 96 -16.42 -22.09 1.96
C ALA A 96 -17.53 -22.65 2.88
N ALA A 97 -17.16 -23.19 4.04
CA ALA A 97 -18.11 -23.66 5.05
C ALA A 97 -18.94 -22.52 5.66
N GLN A 98 -18.29 -21.41 6.03
CA GLN A 98 -18.99 -20.25 6.62
C GLN A 98 -19.96 -19.58 5.65
N ILE A 99 -19.64 -19.52 4.35
CA ILE A 99 -20.57 -18.99 3.32
C ILE A 99 -21.76 -19.92 3.15
N HIS A 100 -21.52 -21.24 3.14
CA HIS A 100 -22.58 -22.24 3.02
C HIS A 100 -23.55 -22.17 4.22
N ASP A 101 -23.02 -22.09 5.44
CA ASP A 101 -23.81 -22.09 6.67
C ASP A 101 -24.50 -20.74 6.94
N GLY A 102 -23.99 -19.65 6.39
CA GLY A 102 -24.62 -18.33 6.49
C GLY A 102 -25.77 -18.09 5.50
N LEU A 103 -25.97 -18.97 4.52
CA LEU A 103 -27.02 -18.86 3.49
C LEU A 103 -28.25 -19.75 3.79
N LEU A 104 -28.15 -20.66 4.76
CA LEU A 104 -29.23 -21.53 5.26
C LEU A 104 -29.79 -21.03 6.59
#